data_AF-A0A7W5B6H2-F1
#
_entry.id   AF-A0A7W5B6H2-F1
#
_cell.length_a   1.000
_cell.length_b   1.000
_cell.length_c   1.000
_cell.angle_alpha   90.00
_cell.angle_beta   90.00
_cell.angle_gamma   90.00
#
_symmetry.space_group_name_H-M   'P 1'
#
loop_
_entity.id
_entity.type
_entity.pdbx_description
1 polymer ?
#
loop_
_entity_poly.entity_id
_entity_poly.type
_entity_poly.pdbx_seq_one_letter_code
_entity_poly.pdbx_strand_id
1 'polypeptide(L)'
;MATIQISLPRELAEEAATLGLLKSQVLAELLRDEIRRRTFSELFAQADPSLRLSEPPADEAQHPDRRSNRSPRNMHRPPKSCC
;
A
#
# COMPACT_ATOMS: atom_id res chain seq x y z
N MET A 1 -4.89 33.02 -15.56
CA MET A 1 -5.75 31.89 -15.13
C MET A 1 -5.57 30.75 -16.10
N ALA A 2 -5.71 29.51 -15.66
CA ALA A 2 -5.65 28.32 -16.51
C ALA A 2 -6.90 27.46 -16.28
N THR A 3 -7.39 26.82 -17.33
CA THR A 3 -8.55 25.91 -17.28
C THR A 3 -8.07 24.50 -17.54
N ILE A 4 -8.51 23.56 -16.70
CA ILE A 4 -8.22 22.13 -16.87
C ILE A 4 -9.50 21.36 -17.16
N GLN A 5 -9.42 20.38 -18.05
CA GLN A 5 -10.47 19.40 -18.29
C GLN A 5 -9.93 18.03 -17.87
N ILE A 6 -10.69 17.32 -17.06
CA ILE A 6 -10.32 16.00 -16.54
C ILE A 6 -11.47 15.03 -16.76
N SER A 7 -11.13 13.79 -17.10
CA SER A 7 -12.08 12.68 -17.14
C SER A 7 -11.89 11.86 -15.87
N LEU A 8 -12.99 11.65 -15.15
CA LEU A 8 -13.03 10.84 -13.93
C LEU A 8 -13.94 9.64 -14.16
N PRO A 9 -13.69 8.51 -13.48
CA PRO A 9 -14.68 7.45 -13.37
C PRO A 9 -16.00 8.02 -12.87
N ARG A 10 -17.11 7.59 -13.46
CA ARG A 10 -18.43 8.17 -13.21
C ARG A 10 -18.79 8.18 -11.72
N GLU A 11 -18.62 7.04 -11.06
CA GLU A 11 -18.94 6.86 -9.64
C GLU A 11 -18.15 7.83 -8.76
N LEU A 12 -16.84 7.98 -9.04
CA LEU A 12 -15.97 8.91 -8.33
C LEU A 12 -16.40 10.37 -8.54
N ALA A 13 -16.80 10.72 -9.76
CA ALA A 13 -17.27 12.07 -10.07
C ALA A 13 -18.58 12.40 -9.34
N GLU A 14 -19.52 11.45 -9.29
CA GLU A 14 -20.81 11.59 -8.61
C GLU A 14 -20.62 11.72 -7.08
N GLU A 15 -19.75 10.90 -6.48
CA GLU A 15 -19.45 10.98 -5.05
C GLU A 15 -18.73 12.30 -4.71
N ALA A 16 -17.69 12.65 -5.45
CA ALA A 16 -16.95 13.90 -5.24
C ALA A 16 -17.83 15.14 -5.45
N ALA A 17 -18.78 15.11 -6.40
CA ALA A 17 -19.77 16.16 -6.59
C ALA A 17 -20.69 16.28 -5.38
N THR A 18 -21.19 15.15 -4.88
CA THR A 18 -22.08 15.08 -3.70
C THR A 18 -21.39 15.66 -2.46
N LEU A 19 -20.10 15.39 -2.29
CA LEU A 19 -19.26 15.94 -1.23
C LEU A 19 -18.81 17.39 -1.49
N GLY A 20 -19.13 17.96 -2.65
CA GLY A 20 -18.77 19.33 -3.02
C GLY A 20 -17.29 19.54 -3.36
N LEU A 21 -16.53 18.47 -3.57
CA LEU A 21 -15.09 18.49 -3.83
C LEU A 21 -14.74 19.01 -5.23
N LEU A 22 -15.69 18.95 -6.18
CA LEU A 22 -15.50 19.42 -7.56
C LEU A 22 -15.67 20.94 -7.74
N LYS A 23 -15.93 21.70 -6.66
CA LYS A 23 -15.94 23.16 -6.72
C LYS A 23 -14.52 23.65 -7.00
N SER A 24 -14.38 24.62 -7.91
CA SER A 24 -13.06 25.15 -8.33
C SER A 24 -12.17 25.57 -7.16
N GLN A 25 -12.74 26.22 -6.15
CA GLN A 25 -12.01 26.64 -4.95
C GLN A 25 -11.49 25.43 -4.14
N VAL A 26 -12.34 24.41 -3.95
CA VAL A 26 -11.99 23.22 -3.17
C VAL A 26 -10.93 22.40 -3.90
N LEU A 27 -11.10 22.21 -5.21
CA LEU A 27 -10.13 21.52 -6.04
C LEU A 27 -8.76 22.22 -6.03
N ALA A 28 -8.75 23.56 -6.04
CA ALA A 28 -7.50 24.33 -5.95
C ALA A 28 -6.77 24.13 -4.61
N GLU A 29 -7.49 24.08 -3.48
CA GLU A 29 -6.87 23.78 -2.19
C GLU A 29 -6.36 22.35 -2.12
N LEU A 30 -7.13 21.37 -2.59
CA LEU A 30 -6.71 19.96 -2.64
C LEU A 30 -5.43 19.79 -3.46
N LEU A 31 -5.33 20.46 -4.62
CA LEU A 31 -4.12 20.42 -5.44
C LEU A 31 -2.92 21.07 -4.74
N ARG A 32 -3.12 22.20 -4.04
CA ARG A 32 -2.03 22.84 -3.27
C ARG A 32 -1.55 21.96 -2.13
N ASP A 33 -2.47 21.33 -1.41
CA ASP A 33 -2.14 20.40 -0.33
C ASP A 33 -1.35 19.22 -0.85
N GLU A 34 -1.76 18.67 -1.99
CA GLU A 34 -1.07 17.57 -2.63
C GLU A 34 0.32 17.95 -3.12
N ILE A 35 0.48 19.12 -3.76
CA ILE A 35 1.78 19.64 -4.17
C ILE A 35 2.69 19.78 -2.95
N ARG A 36 2.21 20.40 -1.86
CA ARG A 36 2.99 20.54 -0.62
C ARG A 36 3.45 19.17 -0.10
N ARG A 37 2.53 18.22 0.04
CA ARG A 37 2.84 16.86 0.52
C ARG A 37 3.92 16.19 -0.33
N ARG A 38 3.83 16.26 -1.65
CA ARG A 38 4.82 15.69 -2.58
C ARG A 38 6.16 16.39 -2.51
N THR A 39 6.19 17.73 -2.51
CA THR A 39 7.44 18.49 -2.40
C THR A 39 8.16 18.18 -1.09
N PHE A 40 7.45 18.10 0.04
CA PHE A 40 8.07 17.68 1.29
C PHE A 40 8.61 16.26 1.20
N SER A 41 7.82 15.31 0.69
CA SER A 41 8.29 13.92 0.51
C SER A 41 9.54 13.83 -0.37
N GLU A 42 9.61 14.61 -1.44
CA GLU A 42 10.77 14.65 -2.34
C GLU A 42 12.02 15.24 -1.67
N LEU A 43 11.87 16.32 -0.88
CA LEU A 43 12.99 16.91 -0.14
C LEU A 43 13.54 15.95 0.92
N PHE A 44 12.66 15.25 1.65
CA PHE A 44 13.08 14.23 2.62
C PHE A 44 13.71 13.02 1.92
N ALA A 45 13.19 12.61 0.78
CA ALA A 45 13.77 11.56 -0.05
C ALA A 45 15.15 11.90 -0.64
N GLN A 46 15.44 13.19 -0.83
CA GLN A 46 16.77 13.65 -1.26
C GLN A 46 17.76 13.73 -0.08
N ALA A 47 17.27 14.06 1.11
CA ALA A 47 18.08 14.09 2.34
C ALA A 47 18.39 12.67 2.88
N ASP A 48 17.42 11.76 2.77
CA ASP A 48 17.57 10.35 3.11
C ASP A 48 16.77 9.49 2.12
N PRO A 49 17.44 8.79 1.19
CA PRO A 49 16.77 7.97 0.18
C PRO A 49 15.93 6.83 0.76
N SER A 50 16.17 6.43 2.03
CA SER A 50 15.39 5.39 2.71
C SER A 50 13.99 5.87 3.14
N LEU A 51 13.75 7.19 3.18
CA LEU A 51 12.46 7.80 3.52
C LEU A 51 11.55 8.04 2.32
N ARG A 52 11.94 7.57 1.12
CA ARG A 52 11.04 7.53 -0.03
C ARG A 52 9.84 6.66 0.31
N LEU A 53 8.68 7.30 0.51
CA LEU A 53 7.40 6.63 0.67
C LEU A 53 7.16 5.80 -0.60
N SER A 54 7.48 4.52 -0.52
CA SER A 54 7.26 3.58 -1.62
C SER A 54 5.76 3.35 -1.67
N GLU A 55 5.12 3.78 -2.76
CA GLU A 55 3.79 3.30 -3.13
C GLU A 55 3.84 1.77 -3.00
N PRO A 56 2.96 1.13 -2.20
CA PRO A 56 3.02 -0.31 -2.03
C PRO A 56 2.90 -0.94 -3.43
N PRO A 57 3.82 -1.84 -3.83
CA PRO A 57 3.74 -2.44 -5.14
C PRO A 57 2.38 -3.13 -5.27
N ALA A 58 1.58 -2.69 -6.24
CA ALA A 58 0.44 -3.45 -6.69
C ALA A 58 0.97 -4.76 -7.29
N ASP A 59 0.48 -5.88 -6.76
CA ASP A 59 0.75 -7.25 -7.21
C ASP A 59 2.16 -7.82 -6.99
N GLU A 60 2.35 -8.45 -5.82
CA GLU A 60 3.05 -9.75 -5.77
C GLU A 60 2.15 -10.78 -5.09
N ALA A 61 1.27 -11.38 -5.88
CA ALA A 61 0.72 -12.69 -5.58
C ALA A 61 1.85 -13.72 -5.59
N GLN A 62 2.41 -14.06 -4.43
CA GLN A 62 3.21 -15.27 -4.26
C GLN A 62 3.13 -15.78 -2.81
N HIS A 63 2.10 -16.59 -2.58
CA HIS A 63 2.01 -17.47 -1.43
C HIS A 63 2.62 -18.82 -1.86
N PRO A 64 3.88 -19.16 -1.51
CA PRO A 64 4.34 -20.51 -1.73
C PRO A 64 3.77 -21.41 -0.63
N ASP A 65 3.07 -22.45 -1.06
CA ASP A 65 2.61 -23.58 -0.27
C ASP A 65 3.61 -24.00 0.82
N ARG A 66 3.22 -23.85 2.09
CA ARG A 66 3.88 -24.55 3.19
C ARG A 66 3.56 -26.04 3.06
N ARG A 67 4.41 -26.75 2.30
CA ARG A 67 4.44 -28.22 2.27
C ARG A 67 4.52 -28.75 3.71
N SER A 68 3.43 -29.43 4.08
CA SER A 68 3.26 -30.24 5.28
C SER A 68 4.33 -31.33 5.35
N ASN A 69 5.45 -31.05 6.01
CA ASN A 69 6.39 -32.09 6.44
C ASN A 69 5.88 -32.73 7.74
N ARG A 70 4.77 -33.50 7.64
CA ARG A 70 4.49 -34.55 8.62
C ARG A 70 5.42 -35.72 8.32
N SER A 71 6.55 -35.77 9.01
CA SER A 71 7.37 -36.99 9.04
C SER A 71 6.80 -37.91 10.14
N PRO A 72 6.27 -39.10 9.83
CA PRO A 72 5.83 -40.03 10.84
C PRO A 72 7.00 -40.94 11.26
N ARG A 73 7.01 -41.27 12.55
CA ARG A 73 7.73 -42.38 13.20
C ARG A 73 9.24 -42.23 13.32
N ASN A 74 9.68 -41.97 14.56
CA ASN A 74 10.64 -42.89 15.16
C ASN A 74 10.34 -43.11 16.65
N MET A 75 9.76 -44.28 16.94
CA MET A 75 9.56 -44.80 18.28
C MET A 75 10.89 -45.31 18.82
N HIS A 76 11.56 -44.54 19.67
CA HIS A 76 12.64 -45.08 20.50
C HIS A 76 12.13 -45.26 21.93
N ARG A 77 11.62 -46.46 22.19
CA ARG A 77 11.40 -46.99 23.54
C ARG A 77 12.70 -47.69 23.96
N PRO A 78 13.40 -47.28 25.02
CA PRO A 78 14.55 -48.04 25.51
C PRO A 78 14.05 -49.34 26.18
N PRO A 79 14.77 -50.46 26.04
CA PRO A 79 14.38 -51.71 26.68
C PRO A 79 14.64 -51.65 28.19
N LYS A 80 13.73 -52.28 28.95
CA LYS A 80 13.96 -52.67 30.34
C LYS A 80 15.17 -53.60 30.39
N SER A 81 16.11 -53.37 31.30
CA SER A 81 16.96 -54.43 31.82
C SER A 81 16.93 -54.38 33.35
N CYS A 82 16.50 -55.51 33.90
CA CYS A 82 16.59 -55.87 35.31
C CYS A 82 18.04 -56.27 35.64
N CYS A 83 18.49 -55.93 36.84
CA CYS A 83 19.28 -56.75 37.76
C CYS A 83 19.35 -56.00 39.10
#